data_AF-A0A9P8LCW3-F1
#
_entry.id   AF-A0A9P8LCW3-F1
#
_cell.length_a   1.000
_cell.length_b   1.000
_cell.length_c   1.000
_cell.angle_alpha   90.00
_cell.angle_beta   90.00
_cell.angle_gamma   90.00
#
_symmetry.space_group_name_H-M   'P 1'
#
loop_
_entity.id
_entity.type
_entity.pdbx_description
1 polymer ?
#
loop_
_entity_poly.entity_id
_entity_poly.type
_entity_poly.pdbx_seq_one_letter_code
_entity_poly.pdbx_strand_id
1 'polypeptide(L)'
;MAGAFSGGAEIFTHNALLHLIGGRHNVLPGAIMFSIFGFVGQGVYNFADARHSEMQQSDFDASRKRSTWENLLNSRWSPVKVLSDEEYERMLEEKLLRLNAEIALIDEDIAKLKAGDKQIRPTDGSEEGGRTISKR
;
A
#
# COMPACT_ATOMS: atom_id res chain seq x y z
N MET A 1 9.31 39.71 53.18
CA MET A 1 10.02 38.92 52.16
C MET A 1 9.46 37.50 52.19
N ALA A 2 8.44 37.21 51.38
CA ALA A 2 7.90 35.86 51.16
C ALA A 2 7.40 35.79 49.71
N GLY A 3 8.34 35.61 48.78
CA GLY A 3 8.07 34.97 47.49
C GLY A 3 8.44 33.49 47.64
N ALA A 4 8.08 32.55 46.79
CA ALA A 4 7.39 32.50 45.51
C ALA A 4 7.33 31.00 45.14
N PHE A 5 6.67 30.68 44.02
CA PHE A 5 6.65 29.40 43.30
C PHE A 5 5.55 28.42 43.75
N SER A 6 4.34 28.50 43.18
CA SER A 6 3.94 28.26 41.78
C SER A 6 3.85 26.76 41.47
N GLY A 7 2.64 26.32 41.14
CA GLY A 7 2.25 24.92 40.98
C GLY A 7 2.97 24.19 39.85
N GLY A 8 3.53 23.03 40.19
CA GLY A 8 4.16 22.14 39.22
C GLY A 8 4.18 20.66 39.61
N ALA A 9 3.49 20.25 40.68
CA ALA A 9 3.60 18.88 41.21
C ALA A 9 2.42 17.94 40.86
N GLU A 10 1.35 18.41 40.24
CA GLU A 10 0.10 17.63 40.09
C GLU A 10 -0.12 17.02 38.69
N ILE A 11 0.71 17.33 37.68
CA ILE A 11 0.50 16.83 36.30
C ILE A 11 1.43 15.65 35.94
N PHE A 12 2.50 15.42 36.71
CA PHE A 12 3.49 14.40 36.32
C PHE A 12 3.14 12.98 36.78
N THR A 13 2.23 12.81 37.73
CA THR A 13 1.85 11.49 38.27
C THR A 13 0.72 10.81 37.51
N HIS A 14 -0.07 11.52 36.69
CA HIS A 14 -1.20 10.92 35.97
C HIS A 14 -0.87 10.33 34.58
N ASN A 15 0.18 10.78 33.90
CA ASN A 15 0.56 10.25 32.57
C ASN A 15 1.48 9.01 32.61
N ALA A 16 1.94 8.58 33.79
CA ALA A 16 2.68 7.32 33.93
C ALA A 16 1.80 6.08 33.69
N LEU A 17 0.48 6.23 33.84
CA LEU A 17 -0.47 5.12 33.67
C LEU A 17 -0.67 4.77 32.17
N LEU A 18 -0.48 5.72 31.25
CA LEU A 18 -0.49 5.49 29.80
C LEU A 18 0.80 4.81 29.28
N HIS A 19 1.90 4.85 30.04
CA HIS A 19 3.18 4.22 29.70
C HIS A 19 3.21 2.69 29.95
N LEU A 20 2.15 2.07 30.48
CA LEU A 20 2.17 0.67 30.93
C LEU A 20 1.03 -0.23 30.42
N ILE A 21 -0.03 0.31 29.81
CA ILE A 21 -1.23 -0.46 29.38
C ILE A 21 -1.01 -1.20 28.04
N GLY A 22 0.17 -1.77 27.85
CA GLY A 22 0.47 -2.76 26.80
C GLY A 22 1.40 -3.89 27.27
N GLY A 23 1.73 -3.92 28.57
CA GLY A 23 2.60 -4.90 29.20
C GLY A 23 4.07 -4.75 28.82
N ARG A 24 4.94 -4.79 29.83
CA ARG A 24 6.41 -4.94 29.73
C ARG A 24 6.89 -5.99 28.71
N HIS A 25 6.05 -6.95 28.32
CA HIS A 25 6.35 -7.96 27.31
C HIS A 25 6.43 -7.43 25.86
N ASN A 26 5.78 -6.30 25.54
CA ASN A 26 5.81 -5.70 24.19
C ASN A 26 6.85 -4.57 24.06
N VAL A 27 7.35 -4.04 25.18
CA VAL A 27 8.37 -2.99 25.20
C VAL A 27 9.77 -3.56 25.01
N LEU A 28 10.01 -4.79 25.46
CA LEU A 28 11.29 -5.49 25.28
C LEU A 28 11.73 -5.61 23.80
N PRO A 29 10.91 -6.14 22.88
CA PRO A 29 11.30 -6.22 21.48
C PRO A 29 11.51 -4.84 20.84
N GLY A 30 10.67 -3.85 21.22
CA GLY A 30 10.84 -2.47 20.79
C GLY A 30 12.16 -1.85 21.25
N ALA A 31 12.54 -2.06 22.51
CA ALA A 31 13.79 -1.56 23.07
C ALA A 31 15.02 -2.21 22.42
N ILE A 32 14.97 -3.51 22.10
CA ILE A 32 16.04 -4.20 21.37
C ILE A 32 16.21 -3.62 19.97
N MET A 33 15.12 -3.48 19.22
CA MET A 33 15.16 -2.89 17.88
C MET A 33 15.59 -1.43 17.91
N PHE A 34 15.12 -0.66 18.89
CA PHE A 34 15.52 0.73 19.09
C PHE A 34 17.00 0.85 19.47
N SER A 35 17.54 -0.07 20.27
CA SER A 35 18.96 -0.11 20.61
C SER A 35 19.83 -0.44 19.39
N ILE A 36 19.43 -1.43 18.58
CA ILE A 36 20.14 -1.77 17.34
C ILE A 36 20.10 -0.58 16.38
N PHE A 37 18.92 0.00 16.16
CA PHE A 37 18.74 1.15 15.28
C PHE A 37 19.50 2.38 15.79
N GLY A 38 19.48 2.64 17.09
CA GLY A 38 20.21 3.74 17.72
C GLY A 38 21.72 3.59 17.58
N PHE A 39 22.25 2.40 17.81
CA PHE A 39 23.68 2.11 17.64
C PHE A 39 24.12 2.24 16.17
N VAL A 40 23.36 1.64 15.25
CA VAL A 40 23.62 1.76 13.80
C VAL A 40 23.50 3.21 13.34
N GLY A 41 22.50 3.96 13.83
CA GLY A 41 22.29 5.36 13.50
C GLY A 41 23.46 6.26 13.91
N GLN A 42 24.04 6.04 15.09
CA GLN A 42 25.27 6.73 15.51
C GLN A 42 26.45 6.39 14.59
N GLY A 43 26.59 5.12 14.19
CA GLY A 43 27.60 4.68 13.24
C GLY A 43 27.44 5.31 11.85
N VAL A 44 26.20 5.41 11.36
CA VAL A 44 25.87 6.09 10.09
C VAL A 44 26.12 7.59 10.19
N TYR A 45 25.78 8.22 11.32
CA TYR A 45 26.03 9.65 11.52
C TYR A 45 27.53 9.95 11.50
N ASN A 46 28.35 9.19 12.24
CA ASN A 46 29.80 9.35 12.22
C ASN A 46 30.40 9.06 10.83
N PHE A 47 29.86 8.09 10.09
CA PHE A 47 30.28 7.85 8.71
C PHE A 47 29.87 9.00 7.78
N ALA A 48 28.65 9.51 7.91
CA ALA A 48 28.16 10.62 7.10
C ALA A 48 28.86 11.95 7.42
N ASP A 49 29.28 12.17 8.66
CA ASP A 49 30.05 13.34 9.09
C ASP A 49 31.52 13.26 8.63
N ALA A 50 32.13 12.07 8.73
CA ALA A 50 33.42 11.79 8.11
C ALA A 50 33.37 11.96 6.58
N ARG A 51 32.24 11.59 5.95
CA ARG A 51 32.01 11.80 4.51
C ARG A 51 31.71 13.25 4.15
N HIS A 52 31.03 14.03 4.99
CA HIS A 52 30.86 15.48 4.81
C HIS A 52 32.20 16.22 4.88
N SER A 53 33.13 15.74 5.71
CA SER A 53 34.51 16.21 5.73
C SER A 53 35.26 15.88 4.42
N GLU A 54 34.90 14.79 3.75
CA GLU A 54 35.37 14.36 2.42
C GLU A 54 34.61 15.00 1.24
N MET A 55 33.49 15.71 1.45
CA MET A 55 32.67 16.33 0.38
C MET A 55 33.38 17.46 -0.39
N GLN A 56 34.66 17.70 -0.13
CA GLN A 56 35.53 18.45 -1.00
C GLN A 56 35.93 17.66 -2.28
N GLN A 57 35.56 16.37 -2.39
CA GLN A 57 35.80 15.49 -3.56
C GLN A 57 34.47 15.02 -4.22
N SER A 58 33.69 15.95 -4.78
CA SER A 58 32.26 15.77 -5.07
C SER A 58 31.86 14.94 -6.31
N ASP A 59 32.78 14.56 -7.19
CA ASP A 59 32.36 13.96 -8.48
C ASP A 59 32.23 12.42 -8.44
N PHE A 60 32.95 11.76 -7.55
CA PHE A 60 32.94 10.30 -7.44
C PHE A 60 31.79 9.77 -6.56
N ASP A 61 31.33 10.56 -5.58
CA ASP A 61 30.28 10.16 -4.62
C ASP A 61 28.88 10.23 -5.23
N ALA A 62 28.63 11.15 -6.18
CA ALA A 62 27.34 11.24 -6.89
C ALA A 62 27.07 9.99 -7.75
N SER A 63 28.09 9.49 -8.44
CA SER A 63 28.01 8.27 -9.26
C SER A 63 27.79 7.02 -8.40
N ARG A 64 28.46 6.94 -7.23
CA ARG A 64 28.30 5.84 -6.28
C ARG A 64 26.92 5.83 -5.61
N LYS A 65 26.41 7.02 -5.21
CA LYS A 65 25.06 7.16 -4.64
C LYS A 65 23.98 6.72 -5.63
N ARG A 66 24.06 7.11 -6.91
CA ARG A 66 23.12 6.61 -7.94
C ARG A 66 23.14 5.09 -8.04
N SER A 67 24.32 4.48 -8.12
CA SER A 67 24.45 3.01 -8.15
C SER A 67 23.84 2.33 -6.92
N THR A 68 23.99 2.91 -5.71
CA THR A 68 23.36 2.34 -4.51
C THR A 68 21.83 2.47 -4.50
N TRP A 69 21.29 3.58 -5.02
CA TRP A 69 19.84 3.77 -5.15
C TRP A 69 19.24 2.87 -6.23
N GLU A 70 19.90 2.73 -7.38
CA GLU A 70 19.49 1.82 -8.44
C GLU A 70 19.49 0.37 -7.97
N ASN A 71 20.53 -0.05 -7.23
CA ASN A 71 20.59 -1.40 -6.64
C ASN A 71 19.51 -1.62 -5.58
N LEU A 72 19.12 -0.59 -4.82
CA LEU A 72 18.04 -0.68 -3.84
C LEU A 72 16.67 -0.78 -4.53
N LEU A 73 16.43 0.01 -5.58
CA LEU A 73 15.20 -0.01 -6.38
C LEU A 73 15.04 -1.31 -7.17
N ASN A 74 16.14 -1.93 -7.59
CA ASN A 74 16.15 -3.24 -8.23
C ASN A 74 16.18 -4.42 -7.23
N SER A 75 16.21 -4.14 -5.93
CA SER A 75 16.23 -5.20 -4.91
C SER A 75 14.86 -5.86 -4.78
N ARG A 76 14.85 -7.14 -4.36
CA ARG A 76 13.63 -7.94 -4.12
C ARG A 76 12.68 -7.35 -3.07
N TRP A 77 13.13 -6.33 -2.34
CA TRP A 77 12.37 -5.67 -1.28
C TRP A 77 11.84 -4.29 -1.70
N SER A 78 12.10 -3.87 -2.94
CA SER A 78 11.54 -2.63 -3.47
C SER A 78 10.07 -2.81 -3.84
N PRO A 79 9.15 -1.97 -3.33
CA PRO A 79 7.75 -1.95 -3.76
C PRO A 79 7.56 -1.50 -5.22
N VAL A 80 8.60 -0.88 -5.81
CA VAL A 80 8.59 -0.38 -7.20
C VAL A 80 9.63 -1.14 -8.01
N LYS A 81 9.24 -1.61 -9.20
CA LYS A 81 10.14 -2.31 -10.12
C LYS A 81 10.50 -1.39 -11.29
N VAL A 82 11.79 -1.16 -11.50
CA VAL A 82 12.28 -0.51 -12.71
C VAL A 82 12.25 -1.56 -13.84
N LEU A 83 11.53 -1.26 -14.91
CA LEU A 83 11.38 -2.13 -16.08
C LEU A 83 12.07 -1.44 -17.25
N SER A 84 12.71 -2.21 -18.14
CA SER A 84 13.05 -1.72 -19.47
C SER A 84 11.78 -1.65 -20.34
N ASP A 85 11.83 -0.92 -21.45
CA ASP A 85 10.70 -0.77 -22.36
C ASP A 85 10.19 -2.14 -22.85
N GLU A 86 11.10 -3.07 -23.16
CA GLU A 86 10.75 -4.42 -23.60
C GLU A 86 10.11 -5.26 -22.48
N GLU A 87 10.57 -5.08 -21.23
CA GLU A 87 9.99 -5.78 -20.09
C GLU A 87 8.59 -5.26 -19.75
N TYR A 88 8.37 -3.95 -19.95
CA TYR A 88 7.07 -3.33 -19.82
C TYR A 88 6.09 -3.85 -20.88
N GLU A 89 6.51 -3.90 -22.15
CA GLU A 89 5.70 -4.47 -23.24
C GLU A 89 5.28 -5.91 -22.96
N ARG A 90 6.23 -6.77 -22.58
CA ARG A 90 5.95 -8.17 -22.22
C ARG A 90 4.95 -8.28 -21.05
N MET A 91 5.08 -7.42 -20.04
CA MET A 91 4.14 -7.39 -18.92
C MET A 91 2.74 -6.98 -19.39
N LEU A 92 2.63 -6.01 -20.30
CA LEU A 92 1.34 -5.58 -20.83
C LEU A 92 0.67 -6.68 -21.64
N GLU A 93 1.43 -7.38 -22.48
CA GLU A 93 0.92 -8.52 -23.25
C GLU A 93 0.38 -9.64 -22.34
N GLU A 94 1.13 -9.98 -21.28
CA GLU A 94 0.70 -10.98 -20.31
C GLU A 94 -0.60 -10.58 -19.59
N LYS A 95 -0.70 -9.31 -19.18
CA LYS A 95 -1.91 -8.76 -18.55
C LYS A 95 -3.10 -8.74 -19.51
N LEU A 96 -2.88 -8.38 -20.77
CA LEU A 96 -3.92 -8.37 -21.79
C LEU A 96 -4.49 -9.77 -22.04
N LEU A 97 -3.62 -10.77 -22.14
CA LEU A 97 -4.02 -12.17 -22.31
C LEU A 97 -4.84 -12.66 -21.12
N ARG A 98 -4.42 -12.34 -19.89
CA ARG A 98 -5.15 -12.70 -18.67
C ARG A 98 -6.53 -12.05 -18.62
N LEU A 99 -6.63 -10.77 -18.96
CA LEU A 99 -7.91 -10.05 -19.01
C LEU A 99 -8.86 -10.66 -20.05
N ASN A 100 -8.36 -11.01 -21.23
CA ASN A 100 -9.19 -11.66 -22.26
C ASN A 100 -9.75 -13.01 -21.80
N ALA A 101 -8.94 -13.80 -21.08
CA ALA A 101 -9.41 -15.06 -20.49
C ALA A 101 -10.48 -14.83 -19.40
N GLU A 102 -10.29 -13.81 -18.56
CA GLU A 102 -11.27 -13.44 -17.53
C GLU A 102 -12.58 -12.93 -18.14
N ILE A 103 -12.52 -12.15 -19.23
CA ILE A 103 -13.70 -11.70 -19.99
C ILE A 103 -14.47 -12.91 -20.54
N ALA A 104 -13.77 -13.88 -21.14
CA ALA A 104 -14.43 -15.08 -21.68
C ALA A 104 -15.17 -15.90 -20.61
N LEU A 105 -14.59 -15.99 -19.40
CA LEU A 105 -15.25 -16.65 -18.28
C LEU A 105 -16.50 -15.87 -17.81
N ILE A 106 -16.37 -14.53 -17.67
CA ILE A 106 -17.47 -13.67 -17.28
C ILE A 106 -18.61 -13.69 -18.33
N ASP A 107 -18.28 -13.73 -19.62
CA ASP A 107 -19.27 -13.85 -20.70
C ASP A 107 -20.08 -15.14 -20.60
N GLU A 108 -19.43 -16.26 -20.23
CA GLU A 108 -20.11 -17.53 -19.97
C GLU A 108 -21.05 -17.43 -18.77
N ASP A 109 -20.62 -16.79 -17.69
CA ASP A 109 -21.43 -16.59 -16.48
C ASP A 109 -22.63 -15.66 -16.75
N ILE A 110 -22.45 -14.59 -17.53
CA ILE A 110 -23.54 -13.72 -17.99
C ILE A 110 -24.53 -14.51 -18.84
N ALA A 111 -24.05 -15.40 -19.73
CA ALA A 111 -24.91 -16.23 -20.56
C ALA A 111 -25.75 -17.21 -19.71
N LYS A 112 -25.16 -17.84 -18.69
CA LYS A 112 -25.86 -18.71 -17.74
C LYS A 112 -26.94 -17.96 -16.97
N LEU A 113 -26.62 -16.77 -16.45
CA LEU A 113 -27.59 -15.93 -15.73
C LEU A 113 -28.76 -15.53 -16.64
N LYS A 114 -28.48 -15.10 -17.88
CA LYS A 114 -29.51 -14.76 -18.87
C LYS A 114 -30.39 -15.97 -19.24
N ALA A 115 -29.82 -17.17 -19.32
CA ALA A 115 -30.57 -18.39 -19.60
C ALA A 115 -31.50 -18.75 -18.42
N GLY A 116 -31.03 -18.59 -17.18
CA GLY A 116 -31.85 -18.75 -15.97
C GLY A 116 -33.00 -17.75 -15.90
N ASP A 117 -32.74 -16.46 -16.16
CA ASP A 117 -33.76 -15.41 -16.21
C ASP A 117 -34.81 -15.65 -17.30
N LYS A 118 -34.40 -16.21 -18.45
CA LYS A 118 -35.30 -16.55 -19.55
C LYS A 118 -36.21 -17.74 -19.21
N GLN A 119 -35.80 -18.62 -18.30
CA GLN A 119 -36.63 -19.72 -17.80
C GLN A 119 -37.63 -19.27 -16.72
N ILE A 120 -37.35 -18.16 -16.02
CA ILE A 120 -38.22 -17.62 -14.95
C ILE A 120 -39.33 -16.71 -15.51
N ARG A 121 -39.20 -16.15 -16.72
CA ARG A 121 -40.29 -15.40 -17.37
C ARG A 121 -41.22 -16.37 -18.10
N PRO A 122 -42.46 -16.62 -17.62
CA PRO A 122 -43.47 -17.26 -18.46
C PRO A 122 -43.76 -16.31 -19.61
N THR A 123 -44.03 -16.86 -20.78
CA THR A 123 -44.58 -16.16 -21.94
C THR A 123 -45.95 -15.60 -21.59
N ASP A 124 -46.01 -14.45 -20.91
CA ASP A 124 -47.21 -13.61 -20.89
C ASP A 124 -47.12 -12.64 -22.07
N GLY A 125 -47.86 -13.01 -23.11
CA GLY A 125 -47.91 -12.29 -24.38
C GLY A 125 -48.84 -13.02 -25.35
N SER A 126 -49.93 -13.59 -24.85
CA SER A 126 -51.06 -14.03 -25.65
C SER A 126 -51.98 -12.83 -25.90
N GLU A 127 -52.15 -12.50 -27.19
CA GLU A 127 -53.42 -12.12 -27.80
C GLU A 127 -54.32 -11.13 -27.05
N GLU A 128 -54.19 -9.82 -27.30
CA GLU A 128 -55.37 -8.93 -27.35
C GLU A 128 -55.10 -7.72 -28.25
N GLY A 129 -55.72 -7.71 -29.43
CA GLY A 129 -55.66 -6.58 -30.35
C GLY A 129 -56.61 -6.71 -31.54
N GLY A 130 -57.73 -7.39 -31.35
CA GLY A 130 -58.69 -7.64 -32.42
C GLY A 130 -60.10 -7.86 -31.88
N ARG A 131 -60.77 -6.78 -31.44
CA ARG A 131 -62.24 -6.75 -31.41
C ARG A 131 -62.75 -5.45 -32.01
N THR A 132 -63.38 -5.64 -33.16
CA THR A 132 -64.16 -4.69 -33.92
C THR A 132 -65.32 -4.16 -33.07
N ILE A 133 -65.43 -2.85 -32.94
CA ILE A 133 -66.64 -2.22 -32.38
C ILE A 133 -67.67 -2.13 -33.52
N SER A 134 -68.66 -3.01 -33.46
CA SER A 134 -69.83 -3.01 -34.33
C SER A 134 -70.87 -1.99 -33.82
N LYS A 135 -71.39 -1.21 -34.77
CA LYS A 135 -72.50 -0.26 -34.62
C LYS A 135 -73.71 -0.89 -33.92
N ARG A 136 -74.30 -0.14 -32.99
CA ARG A 136 -75.75 0.09 -32.91
C ARG A 136 -76.05 1.37 -32.15
#